data_AF-A0A6I5VE88-F1
#
_entry.id   AF-A0A6I5VE88-F1
#
_cell.length_a   1.000
_cell.length_b   1.000
_cell.length_c   1.000
_cell.angle_alpha   90.00
_cell.angle_beta   90.00
_cell.angle_gamma   90.00
#
_symmetry.space_group_name_H-M   'P 1'
#
loop_
_entity.id
_entity.type
_entity.pdbx_description
1 polymer ?
#
loop_
_entity_poly.entity_id
_entity_poly.type
_entity_poly.pdbx_seq_one_letter_code
_entity_poly.pdbx_strand_id
1 'polypeptide(L)'
;MGTQSSGNTVSISLTPITSGSTPPNIADDNFNTAVQAAKAGGDATQAYFDATNQTADYWNWLTDTVAGGEDPWADGVDPDGNPIQMSSNGNLDVRMGAFYRAPAAGDGHVAAAAGDPPPVVGLASIQTHNTTNAISSDISFGLSLAGLPPGIVLSGKLFQDLIKPVYANLKTAVNKLATKFKQSAEVEDPSIDPESEAEEPISEAEGEVEGIEGELAEQGAEYLAIDYGSVLGEAAGLGVLAAIPLIVGFLGHKMVNSVMIQNLTNTDFTWSMLSQEHGSASVMPDPKENNQIPKMDYNTDSWGDKTTVKVCYEARMQFINSTDYGDIGWVLGLTPADGNPELAVLTNVPWAGDNIIWAGQSQGSADDMWDEHGQIPDGQLSVVGSAGGYKVTNSITKLSGETDGAYFYGNLIVIEPA
;
A
#
# COMPACT_ATOMS: atom_id res chain seq x y z
N MET A 1 -24.46 29.05 -1.11
CA MET A 1 -24.55 27.69 -0.55
C MET A 1 -26.01 27.42 -0.26
N GLY A 2 -26.70 26.72 -1.17
CA GLY A 2 -28.07 26.28 -0.94
C GLY A 2 -28.06 25.18 0.11
N THR A 3 -29.00 25.23 1.04
CA THR A 3 -29.23 24.18 2.04
C THR A 3 -29.53 22.86 1.33
N GLN A 4 -28.57 21.92 1.40
CA GLN A 4 -28.70 20.56 0.87
C GLN A 4 -29.83 19.82 1.58
N SER A 5 -30.63 19.09 0.82
CA SER A 5 -31.56 18.09 1.35
C SER A 5 -31.03 16.73 0.93
N SER A 6 -31.10 15.71 1.77
CA SER A 6 -30.69 14.32 1.47
C SER A 6 -31.44 13.66 0.30
N GLY A 7 -32.28 14.41 -0.43
CA GLY A 7 -33.15 13.92 -1.49
C GLY A 7 -32.59 13.97 -2.91
N ASN A 8 -31.45 14.62 -3.16
CA ASN A 8 -30.84 14.76 -4.49
C ASN A 8 -29.38 14.25 -4.56
N THR A 9 -28.92 13.53 -3.54
CA THR A 9 -27.55 13.02 -3.44
C THR A 9 -27.52 11.50 -3.60
N VAL A 10 -26.61 11.00 -4.44
CA VAL A 10 -26.19 9.61 -4.47
C VAL A 10 -25.10 9.42 -3.43
N SER A 11 -25.25 8.43 -2.55
CA SER A 11 -24.25 8.09 -1.55
C SER A 11 -23.66 6.73 -1.88
N ILE A 12 -22.35 6.68 -2.08
CA ILE A 12 -21.58 5.45 -2.26
C ILE A 12 -20.75 5.23 -1.00
N SER A 13 -20.74 4.01 -0.46
CA SER A 13 -19.73 3.60 0.50
C SER A 13 -18.74 2.66 -0.19
N LEU A 14 -17.46 2.82 0.13
CA LEU A 14 -16.43 1.89 -0.34
C LEU A 14 -16.40 0.67 0.57
N THR A 15 -15.99 -0.46 0.03
CA THR A 15 -15.75 -1.69 0.80
C THR A 15 -14.45 -2.33 0.31
N PRO A 16 -13.51 -2.69 1.18
CA PRO A 16 -12.22 -3.19 0.73
C PRO A 16 -12.38 -4.56 0.05
N ILE A 17 -11.69 -4.75 -1.08
CA ILE A 17 -11.57 -6.05 -1.75
C ILE A 17 -10.16 -6.61 -1.57
N THR A 18 -9.17 -5.74 -1.69
CA THR A 18 -7.80 -5.98 -1.24
C THR A 18 -7.72 -5.77 0.27
N SER A 19 -6.95 -6.60 0.97
CA SER A 19 -6.74 -6.48 2.41
C SER A 19 -5.31 -6.03 2.77
N GLY A 20 -5.07 -5.77 4.05
CA GLY A 20 -3.73 -5.45 4.55
C GLY A 20 -3.34 -3.98 4.42
N SER A 21 -2.25 -3.62 5.07
CA SER A 21 -1.81 -2.23 5.25
C SER A 21 -0.99 -1.66 4.09
N THR A 22 -0.77 -2.43 3.02
CA THR A 22 -0.12 -1.94 1.79
C THR A 22 -0.75 -2.54 0.54
N PRO A 23 -0.65 -1.86 -0.62
CA PRO A 23 -1.23 -2.34 -1.87
C PRO A 23 -0.53 -3.64 -2.30
N PRO A 24 -1.26 -4.75 -2.46
CA PRO A 24 -0.62 -6.01 -2.80
C PRO A 24 -0.07 -5.99 -4.23
N ASN A 25 1.06 -6.67 -4.43
CA ASN A 25 1.67 -6.82 -5.74
C ASN A 25 0.96 -7.89 -6.56
N ILE A 26 0.80 -7.67 -7.86
CA ILE A 26 0.34 -8.70 -8.79
C ILE A 26 1.45 -9.75 -8.92
N ALA A 27 1.15 -11.00 -8.56
CA ALA A 27 2.13 -12.08 -8.52
C ALA A 27 2.33 -12.72 -9.91
N ASP A 28 2.84 -11.94 -10.86
CA ASP A 28 3.16 -12.35 -12.23
C ASP A 28 4.64 -12.75 -12.41
N ASP A 29 5.03 -13.04 -13.66
CA ASP A 29 6.41 -13.45 -13.98
C ASP A 29 7.45 -12.35 -13.67
N ASN A 30 7.08 -11.07 -13.80
CA ASN A 30 7.98 -9.95 -13.51
C ASN A 30 8.22 -9.83 -12.02
N PHE A 31 7.14 -9.84 -11.22
CA PHE A 31 7.21 -9.86 -9.76
C PHE A 31 8.06 -11.03 -9.26
N ASN A 32 7.74 -12.25 -9.72
CA ASN A 32 8.47 -13.45 -9.30
C ASN A 32 9.95 -13.38 -9.69
N THR A 33 10.28 -12.90 -10.88
CA THR A 33 11.67 -12.75 -11.33
C THR A 33 12.42 -11.74 -10.48
N ALA A 34 11.83 -10.58 -10.21
CA ALA A 34 12.43 -9.51 -9.42
C ALA A 34 12.69 -9.96 -7.97
N VAL A 35 11.71 -10.60 -7.34
CA VAL A 35 11.85 -11.09 -5.96
C VAL A 35 12.88 -12.22 -5.87
N GLN A 36 12.87 -13.19 -6.79
CA GLN A 36 13.85 -14.28 -6.77
C GLN A 36 15.28 -13.80 -7.02
N ALA A 37 15.48 -12.77 -7.84
CA ALA A 37 16.79 -12.13 -8.00
C ALA A 37 17.19 -11.39 -6.72
N ALA A 38 16.29 -10.60 -6.14
CA ALA A 38 16.55 -9.77 -4.96
C ALA A 38 16.89 -10.58 -3.69
N LYS A 39 16.45 -11.85 -3.60
CA LYS A 39 16.84 -12.78 -2.52
C LYS A 39 18.33 -13.11 -2.48
N ALA A 40 19.11 -12.76 -3.50
CA ALA A 40 20.56 -13.00 -3.51
C ALA A 40 21.34 -12.05 -2.58
N GLY A 41 20.75 -10.93 -2.16
CA GLY A 41 21.47 -9.88 -1.46
C GLY A 41 22.28 -8.99 -2.41
N GLY A 42 22.88 -7.92 -1.89
CA GLY A 42 23.83 -7.10 -2.65
C GLY A 42 23.15 -6.27 -3.74
N ASP A 43 23.85 -6.15 -4.89
CA ASP A 43 23.40 -5.39 -6.06
C ASP A 43 22.00 -5.80 -6.57
N ALA A 44 21.63 -7.08 -6.44
CA ALA A 44 20.31 -7.55 -6.87
C ALA A 44 19.18 -7.01 -5.97
N THR A 45 19.41 -6.99 -4.65
CA THR A 45 18.49 -6.35 -3.70
C THR A 45 18.50 -4.84 -3.88
N GLN A 46 19.67 -4.23 -4.12
CA GLN A 46 19.77 -2.79 -4.40
C GLN A 46 18.95 -2.40 -5.62
N ALA A 47 19.05 -3.14 -6.74
CA ALA A 47 18.26 -2.87 -7.93
C ALA A 47 16.74 -2.98 -7.68
N TYR A 48 16.31 -3.88 -6.79
CA TYR A 48 14.91 -4.01 -6.39
C TYR A 48 14.41 -2.77 -5.62
N PHE A 49 15.21 -2.28 -4.66
CA PHE A 49 14.90 -1.07 -3.91
C PHE A 49 15.06 0.20 -4.74
N ASP A 50 16.03 0.27 -5.64
CA ASP A 50 16.19 1.40 -6.58
C ASP A 50 14.97 1.56 -7.46
N ALA A 51 14.45 0.46 -8.02
CA ALA A 51 13.20 0.48 -8.76
C ALA A 51 12.06 1.01 -7.88
N THR A 52 11.93 0.52 -6.64
CA THR A 52 10.91 1.01 -5.69
C THR A 52 11.09 2.50 -5.36
N ASN A 53 12.32 2.96 -5.21
CA ASN A 53 12.66 4.36 -4.91
C ASN A 53 12.33 5.30 -6.07
N GLN A 54 12.38 4.84 -7.33
CA GLN A 54 11.96 5.65 -8.47
C GLN A 54 10.46 6.03 -8.44
N THR A 55 9.67 5.37 -7.59
CA THR A 55 8.29 5.79 -7.33
C THR A 55 8.22 7.07 -6.51
N ALA A 56 9.28 7.44 -5.75
CA ALA A 56 9.38 8.73 -5.04
C ALA A 56 9.23 9.91 -6.00
N ASP A 57 9.91 9.86 -7.15
CA ASP A 57 9.89 10.89 -8.17
C ASP A 57 8.46 11.14 -8.67
N TYR A 58 7.64 10.08 -8.74
CA TYR A 58 6.25 10.19 -9.13
C TYR A 58 5.44 10.92 -8.06
N TRP A 59 5.55 10.53 -6.79
CA TRP A 59 4.78 11.16 -5.71
C TRP A 59 5.18 12.63 -5.50
N ASN A 60 6.46 12.95 -5.69
CA ASN A 60 6.95 14.33 -5.72
C ASN A 60 6.39 15.12 -6.90
N TRP A 61 6.51 14.58 -8.10
CA TRP A 61 5.97 15.22 -9.29
C TRP A 61 4.45 15.44 -9.16
N LEU A 62 3.71 14.45 -8.66
CA LEU A 62 2.26 14.52 -8.47
C LEU A 62 1.89 15.69 -7.55
N THR A 63 2.50 15.75 -6.37
CA THR A 63 2.23 16.80 -5.38
C THR A 63 2.65 18.19 -5.86
N ASP A 64 3.80 18.32 -6.53
CA ASP A 64 4.28 19.59 -7.10
C ASP A 64 3.39 20.08 -8.24
N THR A 65 2.90 19.18 -9.09
CA THR A 65 1.97 19.48 -10.19
C THR A 65 0.64 20.01 -9.64
N VAL A 66 0.08 19.32 -8.64
CA VAL A 66 -1.16 19.75 -7.96
C VAL A 66 -0.96 21.10 -7.27
N ALA A 67 0.15 21.31 -6.57
CA ALA A 67 0.48 22.59 -5.94
C ALA A 67 0.65 23.74 -6.94
N GLY A 68 1.12 23.43 -8.16
CA GLY A 68 1.18 24.34 -9.30
C GLY A 68 -0.18 24.71 -9.91
N GLY A 69 -1.26 24.04 -9.49
CA GLY A 69 -2.61 24.23 -10.04
C GLY A 69 -2.85 23.49 -11.36
N GLU A 70 -2.01 22.51 -11.69
CA GLU A 70 -2.17 21.63 -12.84
C GLU A 70 -2.85 20.31 -12.43
N ASP A 71 -3.62 19.69 -13.33
CA ASP A 71 -4.18 18.35 -13.10
C ASP A 71 -3.18 17.30 -13.62
N PRO A 72 -2.56 16.47 -12.75
CA PRO A 72 -1.62 15.43 -13.17
C PRO A 72 -2.30 14.23 -13.84
N TRP A 73 -3.64 14.22 -13.87
CA TRP A 73 -4.43 13.12 -14.41
C TRP A 73 -4.94 13.42 -15.83
N ALA A 74 -4.95 12.38 -16.65
CA ALA A 74 -5.48 12.40 -18.00
C ALA A 74 -6.56 11.35 -18.21
N ASP A 75 -7.56 11.69 -19.02
CA ASP A 75 -8.57 10.74 -19.47
C ASP A 75 -7.94 9.66 -20.37
N GLY A 76 -8.30 8.40 -20.13
CA GLY A 76 -7.90 7.25 -20.95
C GLY A 76 -9.06 6.29 -21.18
N VAL A 77 -8.78 5.24 -21.95
CA VAL A 77 -9.68 4.10 -22.14
C VAL A 77 -8.92 2.80 -21.96
N ASP A 78 -9.54 1.82 -21.33
CA ASP A 78 -8.98 0.47 -21.23
C ASP A 78 -9.16 -0.32 -22.53
N PRO A 79 -8.59 -1.54 -22.65
CA PRO A 79 -8.73 -2.37 -23.86
C PRO A 79 -10.18 -2.72 -24.25
N ASP A 80 -11.11 -2.70 -23.30
CA ASP A 80 -12.53 -2.96 -23.52
C ASP A 80 -13.33 -1.68 -23.81
N GLY A 81 -12.66 -0.52 -23.82
CA GLY A 81 -13.23 0.79 -24.10
C GLY A 81 -13.84 1.49 -22.88
N ASN A 82 -13.63 0.97 -21.67
CA ASN A 82 -14.11 1.62 -20.45
C ASN A 82 -13.24 2.84 -20.12
N PRO A 83 -13.86 3.97 -19.71
CA PRO A 83 -13.13 5.16 -19.31
C PRO A 83 -12.27 4.90 -18.07
N ILE A 84 -11.04 5.41 -18.06
CA ILE A 84 -10.09 5.33 -16.94
C ILE A 84 -9.43 6.70 -16.73
N GLN A 85 -8.86 6.93 -15.55
CA GLN A 85 -7.91 8.03 -15.34
C GLN A 85 -6.48 7.46 -15.31
N MET A 86 -5.55 8.19 -15.89
CA MET A 86 -4.14 7.82 -15.92
C MET A 86 -3.28 8.99 -15.43
N SER A 87 -2.21 8.67 -14.71
CA SER A 87 -1.19 9.64 -14.29
C SER A 87 0.17 8.97 -14.41
N SER A 88 1.16 9.67 -14.96
CA SER A 88 2.50 9.11 -15.15
C SER A 88 3.55 10.20 -15.25
N ASN A 89 4.71 9.95 -14.65
CA ASN A 89 5.93 10.75 -14.83
C ASN A 89 7.00 10.01 -15.67
N GLY A 90 6.66 8.83 -16.21
CA GLY A 90 7.59 7.95 -16.92
C GLY A 90 8.31 6.92 -16.05
N ASN A 91 8.39 7.09 -14.72
CA ASN A 91 8.96 6.12 -13.79
C ASN A 91 7.88 5.21 -13.19
N LEU A 92 6.71 5.79 -12.85
CA LEU A 92 5.54 5.08 -12.37
C LEU A 92 4.32 5.46 -13.21
N ASP A 93 3.55 4.46 -13.62
CA ASP A 93 2.22 4.65 -14.18
C ASP A 93 1.17 4.34 -13.12
N VAL A 94 0.21 5.25 -12.94
CA VAL A 94 -0.96 5.05 -12.08
C VAL A 94 -2.22 5.06 -12.93
N ARG A 95 -3.08 4.08 -12.72
CA ARG A 95 -4.36 3.93 -13.40
C ARG A 95 -5.48 3.81 -12.38
N MET A 96 -6.54 4.58 -12.56
CA MET A 96 -7.80 4.43 -11.82
C MET A 96 -8.88 3.90 -12.74
N GLY A 97 -9.60 2.87 -12.29
CA GLY A 97 -10.71 2.26 -13.01
C GLY A 97 -11.97 2.20 -12.14
N ALA A 98 -13.15 2.36 -12.75
CA ALA A 98 -14.45 2.18 -12.12
C ALA A 98 -15.37 1.42 -13.08
N PHE A 99 -15.95 0.31 -12.61
CA PHE A 99 -16.66 -0.66 -13.45
C PHE A 99 -18.03 -0.98 -12.85
N TYR A 100 -19.08 -0.88 -13.66
CA TYR A 100 -20.43 -1.31 -13.26
C TYR A 100 -20.53 -2.83 -13.21
N ARG A 101 -21.30 -3.36 -12.26
CA ARG A 101 -21.71 -4.76 -12.26
C ARG A 101 -23.21 -4.92 -12.03
N ALA A 102 -23.85 -5.54 -13.01
CA ALA A 102 -25.27 -5.85 -12.96
C ALA A 102 -25.56 -6.96 -11.93
N PRO A 103 -26.68 -6.87 -11.17
CA PRO A 103 -27.12 -7.97 -10.32
C PRO A 103 -27.62 -9.15 -11.16
N ALA A 104 -27.53 -10.37 -10.61
CA ALA A 104 -27.99 -11.59 -11.30
C ALA A 104 -29.50 -11.58 -11.67
N ALA A 105 -30.29 -10.71 -11.01
CA ALA A 105 -31.74 -10.60 -11.19
C ALA A 105 -32.18 -9.56 -12.25
N GLY A 106 -31.25 -8.79 -12.86
CA GLY A 106 -31.56 -7.78 -13.88
C GLY A 106 -30.54 -6.64 -13.94
N ASP A 107 -30.76 -5.63 -14.79
CA ASP A 107 -29.77 -4.58 -15.09
C ASP A 107 -29.83 -3.34 -14.17
N GLY A 108 -30.19 -3.48 -12.90
CA GLY A 108 -30.39 -2.30 -12.04
C GLY A 108 -30.35 -2.53 -10.54
N HIS A 109 -29.86 -1.53 -9.81
CA HIS A 109 -29.81 -1.49 -8.35
C HIS A 109 -30.69 -0.38 -7.79
N VAL A 110 -31.25 -0.61 -6.61
CA VAL A 110 -31.88 0.43 -5.77
C VAL A 110 -31.07 0.56 -4.49
N ALA A 111 -31.12 1.72 -3.84
CA ALA A 111 -30.47 1.88 -2.53
C ALA A 111 -31.03 0.86 -1.52
N ALA A 112 -30.17 0.40 -0.60
CA ALA A 112 -30.59 -0.47 0.48
C ALA A 112 -31.72 0.16 1.32
N ALA A 113 -32.62 -0.67 1.83
CA ALA A 113 -33.55 -0.22 2.86
C ALA A 113 -32.79 0.11 4.15
N ALA A 114 -33.35 0.98 4.98
CA ALA A 114 -32.72 1.36 6.24
C ALA A 114 -32.45 0.12 7.12
N GLY A 115 -31.18 -0.13 7.42
CA GLY A 115 -30.72 -1.28 8.22
C GLY A 115 -30.24 -2.49 7.41
N ASP A 116 -30.42 -2.50 6.09
CA ASP A 116 -29.83 -3.50 5.20
C ASP A 116 -28.43 -3.06 4.72
N PRO A 117 -27.49 -3.99 4.49
CA PRO A 117 -26.21 -3.64 3.90
C PRO A 117 -26.40 -3.08 2.48
N PRO A 118 -25.69 -1.99 2.11
CA PRO A 118 -25.80 -1.42 0.77
C PRO A 118 -25.37 -2.43 -0.30
N PRO A 119 -26.12 -2.55 -1.41
CA PRO A 119 -25.73 -3.45 -2.49
C PRO A 119 -24.47 -2.92 -3.18
N VAL A 120 -23.53 -3.81 -3.48
CA VAL A 120 -22.39 -3.48 -4.33
C VAL A 120 -22.87 -3.36 -5.77
N VAL A 121 -22.57 -2.24 -6.41
CA VAL A 121 -23.03 -1.87 -7.75
C VAL A 121 -21.89 -1.79 -8.76
N GLY A 122 -20.65 -1.78 -8.28
CA GLY A 122 -19.47 -1.70 -9.12
C GLY A 122 -18.17 -1.93 -8.35
N LEU A 123 -17.06 -1.80 -9.06
CA LEU A 123 -15.70 -1.91 -8.56
C LEU A 123 -14.95 -0.62 -8.88
N ALA A 124 -14.13 -0.14 -7.95
CA ALA A 124 -13.11 0.86 -8.23
C ALA A 124 -11.73 0.26 -7.96
N SER A 125 -10.74 0.59 -8.77
CA SER A 125 -9.36 0.15 -8.56
C SER A 125 -8.35 1.28 -8.77
N ILE A 126 -7.25 1.20 -8.03
CA ILE A 126 -6.05 2.03 -8.18
C ILE A 126 -4.89 1.08 -8.43
N GLN A 127 -4.35 1.13 -9.63
CA GLN A 127 -3.23 0.31 -10.08
C GLN A 127 -1.99 1.16 -10.22
N THR A 128 -0.88 0.67 -9.70
CA THR A 128 0.44 1.26 -9.89
C THR A 128 1.30 0.28 -10.68
N HIS A 129 2.11 0.79 -11.60
CA HIS A 129 3.03 -0.01 -12.41
C HIS A 129 4.39 0.67 -12.45
N ASN A 130 5.39 0.02 -11.87
CA ASN A 130 6.76 0.48 -11.91
C ASN A 130 7.40 0.12 -13.25
N THR A 131 7.81 1.12 -14.01
CA THR A 131 8.30 0.91 -15.38
C THR A 131 9.70 0.29 -15.44
N THR A 132 10.46 0.30 -14.34
CA THR A 132 11.84 -0.20 -14.28
C THR A 132 11.92 -1.70 -14.06
N ASN A 133 11.14 -2.24 -13.11
CA ASN A 133 11.10 -3.68 -12.84
C ASN A 133 9.79 -4.34 -13.32
N ALA A 134 8.89 -3.55 -13.92
CA ALA A 134 7.57 -3.99 -14.40
C ALA A 134 6.69 -4.63 -13.31
N ILE A 135 6.94 -4.34 -12.03
CA ILE A 135 6.09 -4.79 -10.92
C ILE A 135 4.87 -3.88 -10.85
N SER A 136 3.70 -4.51 -10.73
CA SER A 136 2.43 -3.82 -10.55
C SER A 136 1.84 -4.11 -9.17
N SER A 137 1.17 -3.12 -8.59
CA SER A 137 0.36 -3.29 -7.37
C SER A 137 -1.07 -2.81 -7.63
N ASP A 138 -2.06 -3.43 -6.99
CA ASP A 138 -3.48 -3.13 -7.18
C ASP A 138 -4.17 -2.96 -5.83
N ILE A 139 -4.94 -1.89 -5.69
CA ILE A 139 -5.94 -1.74 -4.62
C ILE A 139 -7.29 -1.72 -5.28
N SER A 140 -8.22 -2.49 -4.74
CA SER A 140 -9.57 -2.60 -5.27
C SER A 140 -10.61 -2.42 -4.18
N PHE A 141 -11.69 -1.74 -4.53
CA PHE A 141 -12.82 -1.43 -3.66
C PHE A 141 -14.14 -1.82 -4.34
N GLY A 142 -15.07 -2.36 -3.57
CA GLY A 142 -16.47 -2.43 -3.94
C GLY A 142 -17.12 -1.06 -3.82
N LEU A 143 -17.88 -0.65 -4.83
CA LEU A 143 -18.72 0.54 -4.81
C LEU A 143 -20.10 0.14 -4.33
N SER A 144 -20.44 0.44 -3.08
CA SER A 144 -21.71 0.06 -2.45
C SER A 144 -22.69 1.22 -2.44
N LEU A 145 -23.91 1.01 -2.95
CA LEU A 145 -24.91 2.07 -3.06
C LEU A 145 -25.66 2.26 -1.73
N ALA A 146 -25.16 3.18 -0.91
CA ALA A 146 -25.73 3.54 0.39
C ALA A 146 -26.98 4.43 0.29
N GLY A 147 -27.06 5.28 -0.72
CA GLY A 147 -28.17 6.21 -0.91
C GLY A 147 -28.40 6.55 -2.37
N LEU A 148 -29.67 6.68 -2.75
CA LEU A 148 -30.09 7.06 -4.10
C LEU A 148 -31.39 7.86 -4.00
N PRO A 149 -31.56 8.95 -4.77
CA PRO A 149 -32.81 9.70 -4.79
C PRO A 149 -34.02 8.82 -5.11
N PRO A 150 -35.19 9.05 -4.46
CA PRO A 150 -36.37 8.22 -4.66
C PRO A 150 -36.81 8.16 -6.12
N GLY A 151 -37.10 6.96 -6.61
CA GLY A 151 -37.62 6.73 -7.96
C GLY A 151 -36.55 6.48 -9.04
N ILE A 152 -35.27 6.57 -8.69
CA ILE A 152 -34.17 6.20 -9.58
C ILE A 152 -33.83 4.71 -9.40
N VAL A 153 -33.53 4.02 -10.50
CA VAL A 153 -32.95 2.68 -10.52
C VAL A 153 -31.60 2.77 -11.22
N LEU A 154 -30.52 2.50 -10.50
CA LEU A 154 -29.16 2.63 -11.03
C LEU A 154 -28.83 1.47 -11.98
N SER A 155 -29.01 1.73 -13.27
CA SER A 155 -28.63 0.81 -14.34
C SER A 155 -27.18 1.03 -14.80
N GLY A 156 -26.62 0.11 -15.57
CA GLY A 156 -25.28 0.26 -16.14
C GLY A 156 -25.12 1.52 -17.01
N LYS A 157 -26.19 1.97 -17.67
CA LYS A 157 -26.19 3.23 -18.43
C LYS A 157 -26.10 4.44 -17.51
N LEU A 158 -26.91 4.47 -16.44
CA LEU A 158 -26.88 5.57 -15.46
C LEU A 158 -25.62 5.55 -14.59
N PHE A 159 -24.99 4.39 -14.43
CA PHE A 159 -23.69 4.31 -13.76
C PHE A 159 -22.60 5.06 -14.51
N GLN A 160 -22.68 5.19 -15.84
CA GLN A 160 -21.70 5.98 -16.60
C GLN A 160 -21.66 7.45 -16.16
N ASP A 161 -22.79 7.99 -15.71
CA ASP A 161 -22.87 9.36 -15.17
C ASP A 161 -22.19 9.48 -13.80
N LEU A 162 -21.98 8.36 -13.09
CA LEU A 162 -21.25 8.30 -11.81
C LEU A 162 -19.74 8.16 -11.98
N ILE A 163 -19.24 7.70 -13.14
CA ILE A 163 -17.81 7.41 -13.31
C ILE A 163 -16.95 8.66 -13.12
N LYS A 164 -17.32 9.77 -13.77
CA LYS A 164 -16.58 11.03 -13.66
C LYS A 164 -16.51 11.56 -12.22
N PRO A 165 -17.63 11.70 -11.49
CA PRO A 165 -17.57 12.17 -10.11
C PRO A 165 -16.86 11.16 -9.19
N VAL A 166 -16.97 9.84 -9.41
CA VAL A 166 -16.17 8.84 -8.67
C VAL A 166 -14.68 9.09 -8.88
N TYR A 167 -14.24 9.30 -10.11
CA TYR A 167 -12.84 9.61 -10.40
C TYR A 167 -12.40 10.95 -9.82
N ALA A 168 -13.22 12.00 -9.89
CA ALA A 168 -12.90 13.29 -9.29
C ALA A 168 -12.62 13.16 -7.79
N ASN A 169 -13.47 12.43 -7.07
CA ASN A 169 -13.30 12.19 -5.64
C ASN A 169 -12.08 11.29 -5.32
N LEU A 170 -11.86 10.20 -6.07
CA LEU A 170 -10.67 9.34 -5.90
C LEU A 170 -9.36 10.10 -6.19
N LYS A 171 -9.33 10.95 -7.22
CA LYS A 171 -8.19 11.84 -7.50
C LYS A 171 -7.92 12.76 -6.32
N THR A 172 -8.97 13.36 -5.75
CA THR A 172 -8.86 14.20 -4.57
C THR A 172 -8.27 13.44 -3.38
N ALA A 173 -8.77 12.23 -3.09
CA ALA A 173 -8.23 11.39 -2.02
C ALA A 173 -6.75 11.06 -2.22
N VAL A 174 -6.36 10.60 -3.42
CA VAL A 174 -4.95 10.27 -3.73
C VAL A 174 -4.05 11.50 -3.66
N ASN A 175 -4.48 12.64 -4.19
CA ASN A 175 -3.69 13.87 -4.16
C ASN A 175 -3.50 14.39 -2.73
N LYS A 176 -4.55 14.33 -1.90
CA LYS A 176 -4.49 14.75 -0.48
C LYS A 176 -3.60 13.81 0.33
N LEU A 177 -3.74 12.49 0.16
CA LEU A 177 -2.86 11.50 0.78
C LEU A 177 -1.40 11.77 0.40
N ALA A 178 -1.08 11.82 -0.89
CA ALA A 178 0.28 12.06 -1.35
C ALA A 178 0.87 13.36 -0.79
N THR A 179 0.07 14.43 -0.72
CA THR A 179 0.48 15.71 -0.15
C THR A 179 0.75 15.62 1.35
N LYS A 180 -0.14 14.97 2.11
CA LYS A 180 0.02 14.78 3.54
C LYS A 180 1.26 13.96 3.87
N PHE A 181 1.42 12.81 3.21
CA PHE A 181 2.59 11.95 3.42
C PHE A 181 3.90 12.61 3.00
N LYS A 182 3.90 13.44 1.94
CA LYS A 182 5.07 14.27 1.59
C LYS A 182 5.41 15.23 2.72
N GLN A 183 4.43 15.97 3.24
CA GLN A 183 4.66 16.90 4.35
C GLN A 183 5.19 16.21 5.61
N SER A 184 4.64 15.04 5.93
CA SER A 184 5.08 14.24 7.09
C SER A 184 6.44 13.57 6.87
N ALA A 185 6.86 13.36 5.61
CA ALA A 185 8.18 12.87 5.23
C ALA A 185 9.25 13.97 5.18
N GLU A 186 8.89 15.23 4.87
CA GLU A 186 9.80 16.37 4.73
C GLU A 186 10.17 17.04 6.09
N VAL A 187 10.43 16.24 7.13
CA VAL A 187 10.81 16.72 8.48
C VAL A 187 12.06 16.03 9.02
N GLU A 188 12.81 16.68 9.91
CA GLU A 188 14.12 16.16 10.37
C GLU A 188 14.08 14.79 11.07
N ASP A 189 12.97 14.40 11.70
CA ASP A 189 12.82 13.12 12.39
C ASP A 189 11.37 12.62 12.17
N PRO A 190 11.05 12.03 11.00
CA PRO A 190 9.71 11.57 10.68
C PRO A 190 9.29 10.43 11.61
N SER A 191 8.01 10.39 11.97
CA SER A 191 7.38 9.31 12.74
C SER A 191 5.97 9.11 12.21
N ILE A 192 5.89 8.53 11.02
CA ILE A 192 4.67 8.38 10.23
C ILE A 192 3.97 7.08 10.64
N ASP A 193 2.80 7.21 11.25
CA ASP A 193 1.79 6.17 11.33
C ASP A 193 0.83 6.34 10.14
N PRO A 194 0.88 5.46 9.12
CA PRO A 194 0.11 5.65 7.90
C PRO A 194 -1.39 5.79 8.10
N GLU A 195 -1.98 5.08 9.06
CA GLU A 195 -3.43 5.12 9.26
C GLU A 195 -3.85 6.44 9.89
N SER A 196 -3.17 6.85 10.96
CA SER A 196 -3.36 8.16 11.60
C SER A 196 -3.15 9.32 10.61
N GLU A 197 -2.15 9.22 9.74
CA GLU A 197 -1.85 10.25 8.74
C GLU A 197 -2.87 10.24 7.57
N ALA A 198 -3.55 9.13 7.32
CA ALA A 198 -4.59 9.02 6.30
C ALA A 198 -5.97 9.54 6.77
N GLU A 199 -6.24 9.63 8.07
CA GLU A 199 -7.55 10.03 8.61
C GLU A 199 -8.01 11.40 8.09
N GLU A 200 -7.16 12.43 8.23
CA GLU A 200 -7.45 13.80 7.79
C GLU A 200 -7.68 13.91 6.27
N PRO A 201 -6.74 13.48 5.39
CA PRO A 201 -6.94 13.60 3.95
C PRO A 201 -8.13 12.79 3.42
N ILE A 202 -8.44 11.65 4.04
CA ILE A 202 -9.62 10.86 3.68
C ILE A 202 -10.90 11.53 4.16
N SER A 203 -10.95 12.02 5.39
CA SER A 203 -12.13 12.76 5.88
C SER A 203 -12.40 14.04 5.08
N GLU A 204 -11.34 14.73 4.65
CA GLU A 204 -11.48 15.86 3.74
C GLU A 204 -12.03 15.44 2.38
N ALA A 205 -11.58 14.31 1.81
CA ALA A 205 -12.09 13.79 0.54
C ALA A 205 -13.54 13.29 0.65
N GLU A 206 -13.94 12.70 1.79
CA GLU A 206 -15.33 12.34 2.11
C GLU A 206 -16.25 13.57 2.18
N GLY A 207 -15.70 14.70 2.65
CA GLY A 207 -16.40 15.98 2.72
C GLY A 207 -16.66 16.63 1.36
N GLU A 208 -15.93 16.22 0.31
CA GLU A 208 -16.12 16.73 -1.05
C GLU A 208 -17.31 16.07 -1.73
N VAL A 209 -18.19 16.90 -2.26
CA VAL A 209 -19.39 16.47 -2.96
C VAL A 209 -19.23 16.80 -4.44
N GLU A 210 -19.31 15.77 -5.27
CA GLU A 210 -19.06 15.89 -6.70
C GLU A 210 -20.37 16.09 -7.48
N GLY A 211 -20.35 16.99 -8.45
CA GLY A 211 -21.50 17.21 -9.32
C GLY A 211 -21.75 16.01 -10.23
N ILE A 212 -23.00 15.53 -10.27
CA ILE A 212 -23.44 14.55 -11.26
C ILE A 212 -24.01 15.31 -12.47
N GLU A 213 -23.65 14.86 -13.66
CA GLU A 213 -24.18 15.37 -14.93
C GLU A 213 -24.99 14.27 -15.65
N GLY A 214 -25.53 14.58 -16.83
CA GLY A 214 -26.16 13.58 -17.69
C GLY A 214 -27.57 13.16 -17.26
N GLU A 215 -27.95 11.94 -17.63
CA GLU A 215 -29.31 11.41 -17.45
C GLU A 215 -29.65 11.16 -15.99
N LEU A 216 -28.65 10.89 -15.15
CA LEU A 216 -28.80 10.72 -13.72
C LEU A 216 -29.14 12.05 -13.03
N ALA A 217 -28.52 13.15 -13.46
CA ALA A 217 -28.85 14.51 -13.00
C ALA A 217 -30.27 14.93 -13.40
N GLU A 218 -30.68 14.63 -14.65
CA GLU A 218 -32.05 14.87 -15.12
C GLU A 218 -33.11 14.10 -14.32
N GLN A 219 -32.73 12.96 -13.72
CA GLN A 219 -33.59 12.16 -12.85
C GLN A 219 -33.58 12.62 -11.38
N GLY A 220 -32.83 13.68 -11.05
CA GLY A 220 -32.82 14.31 -9.73
C GLY A 220 -31.65 13.90 -8.82
N ALA A 221 -30.68 13.15 -9.34
CA ALA A 221 -29.41 12.88 -8.66
C ALA A 221 -28.36 13.90 -9.10
N GLU A 222 -28.28 15.02 -8.38
CA GLU A 222 -27.43 16.17 -8.71
C GLU A 222 -26.00 16.05 -8.16
N TYR A 223 -25.81 15.21 -7.14
CA TYR A 223 -24.57 15.16 -6.37
C TYR A 223 -24.18 13.72 -6.02
N LEU A 224 -22.87 13.45 -5.94
CA LEU A 224 -22.27 12.24 -5.41
C LEU A 224 -21.50 12.53 -4.12
N ALA A 225 -21.72 11.72 -3.09
CA ALA A 225 -20.88 11.65 -1.90
C ALA A 225 -20.30 10.24 -1.75
N ILE A 226 -19.03 10.14 -1.36
CA ILE A 226 -18.34 8.87 -1.14
C ILE A 226 -17.91 8.77 0.33
N ASP A 227 -18.23 7.66 0.96
CA ASP A 227 -17.82 7.28 2.32
C ASP A 227 -16.66 6.27 2.23
N TYR A 228 -15.51 6.65 2.79
CA TYR A 228 -14.28 5.86 2.83
C TYR A 228 -14.07 5.17 4.19
N GLY A 229 -14.96 5.34 5.16
CA GLY A 229 -14.71 4.93 6.54
C GLY A 229 -14.36 3.46 6.75
N SER A 230 -14.71 2.57 5.81
CA SER A 230 -14.34 1.15 5.86
C SER A 230 -13.06 0.76 5.10
N VAL A 231 -12.42 1.71 4.40
CA VAL A 231 -11.23 1.48 3.56
C VAL A 231 -10.03 2.34 3.98
N LEU A 232 -10.07 2.92 5.18
CA LEU A 232 -9.01 3.80 5.70
C LEU A 232 -7.64 3.10 5.70
N GLY A 233 -7.57 1.83 6.13
CA GLY A 233 -6.32 1.06 6.16
C GLY A 233 -5.75 0.80 4.76
N GLU A 234 -6.59 0.45 3.78
CA GLU A 234 -6.16 0.25 2.40
C GLU A 234 -5.71 1.57 1.76
N ALA A 235 -6.40 2.68 2.07
CA ALA A 235 -6.03 4.01 1.61
C ALA A 235 -4.71 4.49 2.24
N ALA A 236 -4.49 4.20 3.53
CA ALA A 236 -3.22 4.43 4.22
C ALA A 236 -2.06 3.68 3.55
N GLY A 237 -2.32 2.50 3.00
CA GLY A 237 -1.35 1.74 2.21
C GLY A 237 -0.80 2.49 0.99
N LEU A 238 -1.61 3.29 0.28
CA LEU A 238 -1.11 4.18 -0.78
C LEU A 238 -0.14 5.22 -0.21
N GLY A 239 -0.45 5.73 0.98
CA GLY A 239 0.40 6.64 1.73
C GLY A 239 1.77 6.05 2.02
N VAL A 240 1.85 4.78 2.43
CA VAL A 240 3.12 4.07 2.64
C VAL A 240 3.96 3.99 1.36
N LEU A 241 3.32 3.76 0.20
CA LEU A 241 4.02 3.75 -1.10
C LEU A 241 4.60 5.12 -1.46
N ALA A 242 3.98 6.20 -0.98
CA ALA A 242 4.50 7.55 -1.14
C ALA A 242 5.60 7.87 -0.12
N ALA A 243 5.34 7.64 1.17
CA ALA A 243 6.18 8.12 2.26
C ALA A 243 7.60 7.54 2.27
N ILE A 244 7.73 6.21 2.16
CA ILE A 244 9.03 5.54 2.31
C ILE A 244 10.02 6.01 1.24
N PRO A 245 9.67 6.01 -0.07
CA PRO A 245 10.56 6.55 -1.09
C PRO A 245 10.86 8.04 -0.91
N LEU A 246 9.89 8.85 -0.47
CA LEU A 246 10.08 10.28 -0.25
C LEU A 246 11.06 10.59 0.88
N ILE A 247 11.00 9.87 2.00
CA ILE A 247 11.96 10.05 3.11
C ILE A 247 13.39 9.79 2.64
N VAL A 248 13.60 8.75 1.84
CA VAL A 248 14.92 8.45 1.26
C VAL A 248 15.43 9.60 0.38
N GLY A 249 14.54 10.26 -0.37
CA GLY A 249 14.88 11.37 -1.25
C GLY A 249 15.06 12.72 -0.56
N PHE A 250 14.33 12.98 0.53
CA PHE A 250 14.29 14.29 1.18
C PHE A 250 15.22 14.44 2.36
N LEU A 251 15.40 13.36 3.11
CA LEU A 251 16.08 13.43 4.36
C LEU A 251 17.53 13.07 4.13
N GLY A 252 18.40 14.08 4.23
CA GLY A 252 19.84 13.92 4.40
C GLY A 252 20.21 13.23 5.72
N HIS A 253 19.39 12.30 6.19
CA HIS A 253 19.71 11.40 7.29
C HIS A 253 20.98 10.65 6.97
N LYS A 254 21.78 10.46 8.01
CA LYS A 254 23.03 9.73 7.86
C LYS A 254 22.75 8.28 7.53
N MET A 255 21.74 7.65 8.15
CA MET A 255 21.44 6.25 7.91
C MET A 255 19.94 5.95 7.85
N VAL A 256 19.54 5.17 6.84
CA VAL A 256 18.16 4.74 6.58
C VAL A 256 18.16 3.24 6.29
N ASN A 257 17.21 2.54 6.89
CA ASN A 257 16.92 1.14 6.61
C ASN A 257 15.45 0.96 6.19
N SER A 258 15.22 0.69 4.90
CA SER A 258 13.89 0.35 4.38
C SER A 258 13.67 -1.15 4.41
N VAL A 259 12.56 -1.62 4.96
CA VAL A 259 12.28 -3.04 5.15
C VAL A 259 10.98 -3.40 4.43
N MET A 260 11.02 -4.46 3.64
CA MET A 260 9.87 -5.02 2.93
C MET A 260 9.72 -6.51 3.28
N ILE A 261 8.56 -6.90 3.79
CA ILE A 261 8.25 -8.27 4.16
C ILE A 261 7.19 -8.80 3.18
N GLN A 262 7.53 -9.84 2.41
CA GLN A 262 6.64 -10.42 1.41
C GLN A 262 6.21 -11.83 1.80
N ASN A 263 4.89 -12.07 1.76
CA ASN A 263 4.32 -13.38 2.07
C ASN A 263 3.95 -14.14 0.80
N LEU A 264 4.83 -15.04 0.37
CA LEU A 264 4.64 -15.89 -0.82
C LEU A 264 3.98 -17.25 -0.44
N THR A 265 3.35 -17.33 0.72
CA THR A 265 2.75 -18.55 1.25
C THR A 265 1.22 -18.55 1.10
N ASN A 266 0.59 -19.67 1.46
CA ASN A 266 -0.85 -19.81 1.55
C ASN A 266 -1.40 -19.64 2.98
N THR A 267 -0.59 -19.08 3.89
CA THR A 267 -0.92 -18.83 5.30
C THR A 267 -0.71 -17.36 5.61
N ASP A 268 -1.61 -16.74 6.38
CA ASP A 268 -1.42 -15.37 6.82
C ASP A 268 -0.31 -15.32 7.87
N PHE A 269 0.51 -14.28 7.87
CA PHE A 269 1.54 -14.04 8.88
C PHE A 269 1.22 -12.79 9.67
N THR A 270 1.48 -12.79 10.97
CA THR A 270 1.49 -11.58 11.78
C THR A 270 2.92 -11.18 12.05
N TRP A 271 3.30 -9.96 11.69
CA TRP A 271 4.61 -9.40 12.03
C TRP A 271 4.55 -8.67 13.37
N SER A 272 5.66 -8.65 14.09
CA SER A 272 5.78 -7.94 15.36
C SER A 272 7.19 -7.36 15.52
N MET A 273 7.28 -6.14 16.04
CA MET A 273 8.55 -5.60 16.49
C MET A 273 8.87 -6.22 17.86
N LEU A 274 9.79 -7.18 17.91
CA LEU A 274 10.16 -7.87 19.13
C LEU A 274 11.16 -7.06 19.96
N SER A 275 12.13 -6.41 19.30
CA SER A 275 13.00 -5.40 19.92
C SER A 275 13.48 -4.40 18.87
N GLN A 276 13.65 -3.15 19.28
CA GLN A 276 14.30 -2.10 18.52
C GLN A 276 15.44 -1.54 19.38
N GLU A 277 16.65 -2.05 19.14
CA GLU A 277 17.84 -1.78 19.93
C GLU A 277 18.47 -0.43 19.58
N HIS A 278 18.47 -0.08 18.29
CA HIS A 278 19.09 1.14 17.77
C HIS A 278 18.23 1.77 16.67
N GLY A 279 18.34 3.10 16.53
CA GLY A 279 17.55 3.89 15.60
C GLY A 279 16.10 4.14 16.07
N SER A 280 15.32 4.76 15.20
CA SER A 280 13.89 5.03 15.35
C SER A 280 13.13 4.51 14.13
N ALA A 281 11.89 4.06 14.31
CA ALA A 281 11.00 3.81 13.18
C ALA A 281 10.51 5.15 12.61
N SER A 282 10.74 5.38 11.32
CA SER A 282 10.24 6.57 10.61
C SER A 282 8.90 6.34 9.93
N VAL A 283 8.66 5.12 9.48
CA VAL A 283 7.37 4.67 8.93
C VAL A 283 7.10 3.29 9.49
N MET A 284 6.01 3.15 10.24
CA MET A 284 5.59 1.86 10.78
C MET A 284 4.06 1.85 10.92
N PRO A 285 3.35 0.87 10.33
CA PRO A 285 1.91 0.71 10.56
C PRO A 285 1.60 0.53 12.06
N ASP A 286 0.47 1.07 12.54
CA ASP A 286 0.08 0.95 13.96
C ASP A 286 -0.06 -0.53 14.36
N PRO A 287 0.69 -1.01 15.37
CA PRO A 287 0.57 -2.37 15.88
C PRO A 287 -0.82 -2.74 16.43
N LYS A 288 -1.73 -1.77 16.63
CA LYS A 288 -3.12 -2.02 17.06
C LYS A 288 -4.02 -2.58 15.95
N GLU A 289 -3.70 -2.31 14.69
CA GLU A 289 -4.47 -2.72 13.52
C GLU A 289 -3.80 -3.96 12.93
N ASN A 290 -4.01 -5.08 13.65
CA ASN A 290 -3.63 -6.46 13.34
C ASN A 290 -2.56 -6.57 12.23
N ASN A 291 -1.27 -6.47 12.63
CA ASN A 291 -0.02 -6.55 11.82
C ASN A 291 0.09 -7.75 10.86
N GLN A 292 -0.94 -7.98 10.07
CA GLN A 292 -1.16 -9.15 9.29
C GLN A 292 -0.65 -8.89 7.89
N ILE A 293 0.10 -9.83 7.37
CA ILE A 293 0.51 -9.96 5.99
C ILE A 293 -0.32 -11.12 5.45
N PRO A 294 -1.46 -10.83 4.78
CA PRO A 294 -2.31 -11.89 4.25
C PRO A 294 -1.55 -12.84 3.34
N LYS A 295 -2.02 -14.09 3.26
CA LYS A 295 -1.51 -15.09 2.33
C LYS A 295 -1.66 -14.64 0.87
N MET A 296 -0.90 -15.27 -0.01
CA MET A 296 -1.20 -15.20 -1.44
C MET A 296 -2.58 -15.78 -1.73
N ASP A 297 -3.47 -14.97 -2.27
CA ASP A 297 -4.77 -15.40 -2.76
C ASP A 297 -5.13 -14.63 -4.04
N TYR A 298 -6.21 -15.06 -4.66
CA TYR A 298 -6.95 -14.25 -5.60
C TYR A 298 -7.86 -13.34 -4.80
N ASN A 299 -7.80 -12.04 -5.08
CA ASN A 299 -8.78 -11.10 -4.55
C ASN A 299 -10.17 -11.56 -4.97
N THR A 300 -11.06 -11.67 -3.98
CA THR A 300 -12.43 -12.09 -4.19
C THR A 300 -13.28 -10.84 -4.04
N ASP A 301 -13.98 -10.45 -5.10
CA ASP A 301 -14.85 -9.28 -5.04
C ASP A 301 -16.11 -9.54 -4.21
N SER A 302 -16.89 -8.49 -4.01
CA SER A 302 -18.08 -8.52 -3.16
C SER A 302 -19.19 -9.47 -3.64
N TRP A 303 -19.07 -10.05 -4.84
CA TRP A 303 -20.01 -11.04 -5.37
C TRP A 303 -19.44 -12.46 -5.36
N GLY A 304 -18.23 -12.66 -4.84
CA GLY A 304 -17.58 -13.96 -4.76
C GLY A 304 -16.77 -14.34 -6.00
N ASP A 305 -16.60 -13.44 -6.97
CA ASP A 305 -15.76 -13.71 -8.13
C ASP A 305 -14.30 -13.46 -7.78
N LYS A 306 -13.44 -14.38 -8.20
CA LYS A 306 -11.99 -14.27 -8.01
C LYS A 306 -11.36 -13.55 -9.19
N THR A 307 -10.42 -12.67 -8.88
CA THR A 307 -9.46 -12.15 -9.86
C THR A 307 -8.75 -13.30 -10.61
N THR A 308 -8.25 -13.01 -11.80
CA THR A 308 -7.56 -13.99 -12.65
C THR A 308 -6.09 -14.18 -12.29
N VAL A 309 -5.54 -13.26 -11.50
CA VAL A 309 -4.14 -13.25 -11.05
C VAL A 309 -4.11 -13.30 -9.53
N LYS A 310 -3.16 -14.05 -8.98
CA LYS A 310 -2.89 -14.00 -7.54
C LYS A 310 -2.21 -12.69 -7.19
N VAL A 311 -2.42 -12.24 -5.98
CA VAL A 311 -1.68 -11.12 -5.42
C VAL A 311 -0.78 -11.60 -4.27
N CYS A 312 0.30 -10.87 -4.06
CA CYS A 312 1.23 -11.05 -2.95
C CYS A 312 1.12 -9.83 -2.04
N TYR A 313 0.68 -10.05 -0.80
CA TYR A 313 0.64 -9.00 0.21
C TYR A 313 2.02 -8.81 0.84
N GLU A 314 2.25 -7.60 1.31
CA GLU A 314 3.48 -7.22 1.96
C GLU A 314 3.26 -6.27 3.13
N ALA A 315 4.26 -6.16 3.99
CA ALA A 315 4.39 -5.08 4.95
C ALA A 315 5.62 -4.25 4.59
N ARG A 316 5.51 -2.93 4.71
CA ARG A 316 6.61 -2.00 4.50
C ARG A 316 6.81 -1.16 5.75
N MET A 317 8.06 -1.00 6.14
CA MET A 317 8.46 -0.18 7.27
C MET A 317 9.81 0.47 6.97
N GLN A 318 10.14 1.50 7.71
CA GLN A 318 11.41 2.19 7.58
C GLN A 318 11.93 2.59 8.96
N PHE A 319 13.24 2.43 9.12
CA PHE A 319 14.00 2.87 10.29
C PHE A 319 15.02 3.90 9.86
N ILE A 320 15.30 4.84 10.73
CA ILE A 320 16.29 5.89 10.53
C ILE A 320 17.18 5.97 11.76
N ASN A 321 18.35 6.55 11.55
CA ASN A 321 19.14 7.09 12.65
C ASN A 321 19.50 8.55 12.32
N SER A 322 18.98 9.46 13.15
CA SER A 322 19.19 10.90 13.06
C SER A 322 20.45 11.38 13.79
N THR A 323 21.16 10.50 14.50
CA THR A 323 22.37 10.86 15.24
C THR A 323 23.66 10.61 14.45
N ASP A 324 24.62 11.51 14.62
CA ASP A 324 25.99 11.32 14.18
C ASP A 324 26.59 10.11 14.92
N TYR A 325 26.99 9.07 14.19
CA TYR A 325 27.65 7.87 14.72
C TYR A 325 26.76 6.85 15.45
N GLY A 326 25.48 6.73 15.09
CA GLY A 326 24.59 5.67 15.61
C GLY A 326 24.30 4.55 14.61
N ASP A 327 23.74 3.46 15.14
CA ASP A 327 23.40 2.24 14.41
C ASP A 327 21.89 2.16 14.17
N ILE A 328 21.45 1.26 13.29
CA ILE A 328 20.05 0.82 13.21
C ILE A 328 20.00 -0.67 13.56
N GLY A 329 19.15 -1.06 14.51
CA GLY A 329 19.16 -2.39 15.08
C GLY A 329 17.77 -2.83 15.51
N TRP A 330 17.29 -3.94 14.97
CA TRP A 330 15.96 -4.45 15.27
C TRP A 330 15.85 -5.97 15.13
N VAL A 331 14.83 -6.52 15.80
CA VAL A 331 14.41 -7.92 15.73
C VAL A 331 12.91 -7.97 15.44
N LEU A 332 12.54 -8.61 14.34
CA LEU A 332 11.15 -8.80 13.91
C LEU A 332 10.73 -10.26 14.09
N GLY A 333 9.54 -10.45 14.65
CA GLY A 333 8.84 -11.73 14.73
C GLY A 333 7.87 -11.89 13.57
N LEU A 334 7.69 -13.11 13.10
CA LEU A 334 6.83 -13.52 11.99
C LEU A 334 6.06 -14.78 12.41
N THR A 335 4.86 -14.58 12.94
CA THR A 335 4.01 -15.64 13.47
C THR A 335 3.02 -16.14 12.39
N PRO A 336 3.07 -17.41 11.97
CA PRO A 336 2.10 -17.96 11.03
C PRO A 336 0.75 -18.23 11.70
N ALA A 337 -0.35 -17.93 11.00
CA ALA A 337 -1.71 -18.09 11.52
C ALA A 337 -2.15 -19.56 11.71
N ASP A 338 -1.40 -20.53 11.19
CA ASP A 338 -1.71 -21.95 11.26
C ASP A 338 -1.14 -22.66 12.51
N GLY A 339 -0.48 -21.91 13.40
CA GLY A 339 0.07 -22.40 14.65
C GLY A 339 1.43 -23.08 14.54
N ASN A 340 2.08 -23.00 13.37
CA ASN A 340 3.48 -23.39 13.23
C ASN A 340 4.41 -22.48 14.06
N PRO A 341 5.64 -22.91 14.37
CA PRO A 341 6.61 -22.10 15.09
C PRO A 341 6.84 -20.73 14.46
N GLU A 342 6.91 -19.70 15.31
CA GLU A 342 7.26 -18.35 14.91
C GLU A 342 8.67 -18.29 14.31
N LEU A 343 8.80 -17.54 13.23
CA LEU A 343 10.06 -17.18 12.61
C LEU A 343 10.52 -15.82 13.15
N ALA A 344 11.82 -15.57 13.15
CA ALA A 344 12.38 -14.28 13.49
C ALA A 344 13.45 -13.88 12.47
N VAL A 345 13.56 -12.57 12.27
CA VAL A 345 14.61 -11.95 11.45
C VAL A 345 15.21 -10.78 12.21
N LEU A 346 16.52 -10.63 12.13
CA LEU A 346 17.27 -9.57 12.79
C LEU A 346 18.07 -8.82 11.75
N THR A 347 18.21 -7.52 11.95
CA THR A 347 19.15 -6.69 11.21
C THR A 347 19.87 -5.74 12.16
N ASN A 348 21.19 -5.69 12.04
CA ASN A 348 22.03 -4.66 12.64
C ASN A 348 22.83 -3.98 11.53
N VAL A 349 22.62 -2.69 11.36
CA VAL A 349 23.36 -1.81 10.48
C VAL A 349 24.23 -0.92 11.38
N PRO A 350 25.49 -1.30 11.63
CA PRO A 350 26.37 -0.50 12.46
C PRO A 350 26.84 0.76 11.70
N TRP A 351 27.16 1.81 12.44
CA TRP A 351 27.79 3.02 11.92
C TRP A 351 29.10 2.69 11.18
N ALA A 352 29.86 1.73 11.69
CA ALA A 352 31.09 1.28 11.09
C ALA A 352 31.23 -0.24 11.20
N GLY A 353 31.60 -0.87 10.09
CA GLY A 353 31.71 -2.32 9.97
C GLY A 353 30.72 -2.87 8.96
N ASP A 354 30.66 -4.19 8.87
CA ASP A 354 29.71 -4.88 8.02
C ASP A 354 28.38 -5.07 8.75
N ASN A 355 27.30 -4.91 8.01
CA ASN A 355 25.93 -5.19 8.39
C ASN A 355 25.77 -6.65 8.77
N ILE A 356 24.84 -6.88 9.67
CA ILE A 356 24.51 -8.20 10.20
C ILE A 356 23.04 -8.44 9.90
N ILE A 357 22.75 -9.55 9.27
CA ILE A 357 21.39 -10.03 9.09
C ILE A 357 21.30 -11.46 9.58
N TRP A 358 20.14 -11.81 10.12
CA TRP A 358 19.86 -13.17 10.55
C TRP A 358 18.40 -13.52 10.26
N ALA A 359 18.14 -14.81 10.10
CA ALA A 359 16.81 -15.35 9.89
C ALA A 359 16.74 -16.78 10.47
N GLY A 360 15.69 -17.10 11.21
CA GLY A 360 15.56 -18.41 11.85
C GLY A 360 14.25 -18.61 12.58
N GLN A 361 14.19 -19.67 13.39
CA GLN A 361 13.08 -19.87 14.32
C GLN A 361 13.24 -18.91 15.51
N SER A 362 12.16 -18.24 15.91
CA SER A 362 12.12 -17.45 17.14
C SER A 362 12.33 -18.39 18.35
N GLN A 363 13.48 -18.28 19.02
CA GLN A 363 13.83 -19.05 20.22
C GLN A 363 14.41 -18.10 21.27
N GLY A 364 13.88 -18.14 22.49
CA GLY A 364 14.33 -17.26 23.58
C GLY A 364 13.62 -15.90 23.59
N SER A 365 14.21 -14.92 24.27
CA SER A 365 13.76 -13.53 24.24
C SER A 365 14.36 -12.78 23.04
N ALA A 366 13.80 -11.60 22.72
CA ALA A 366 14.35 -10.74 21.67
C ALA A 366 15.81 -10.35 21.97
N ASP A 367 16.10 -10.03 23.24
CA ASP A 367 17.43 -9.71 23.74
C ASP A 367 18.40 -10.89 23.54
N ASP A 368 17.97 -12.13 23.81
CA ASP A 368 18.81 -13.32 23.60
C ASP A 368 19.18 -13.48 22.11
N MET A 369 18.21 -13.28 21.21
CA MET A 369 18.45 -13.34 19.77
C MET A 369 19.40 -12.22 19.32
N TRP A 370 19.25 -11.01 19.86
CA TRP A 370 20.14 -9.89 19.57
C TRP A 370 21.56 -10.13 20.06
N ASP A 371 21.72 -10.60 21.30
CA ASP A 371 23.02 -10.90 21.89
C ASP A 371 23.74 -12.04 21.15
N GLU A 372 23.00 -13.07 20.72
CA GLU A 372 23.59 -14.22 20.02
C GLU A 372 23.94 -13.91 18.56
N HIS A 373 23.11 -13.15 17.85
CA HIS A 373 23.21 -13.00 16.40
C HIS A 373 23.52 -11.57 15.93
N GLY A 374 23.28 -10.54 16.72
CA GLY A 374 23.38 -9.14 16.34
C GLY A 374 24.74 -8.47 16.59
N GLN A 375 25.73 -9.19 17.11
CA GLN A 375 27.00 -8.59 17.59
C GLN A 375 28.22 -8.84 16.70
N ILE A 376 28.23 -9.93 15.91
CA ILE A 376 29.40 -10.34 15.12
C ILE A 376 29.02 -10.40 13.64
N PRO A 377 29.60 -9.54 12.78
CA PRO A 377 29.35 -9.62 11.36
C PRO A 377 29.80 -10.96 10.79
N ASP A 378 28.93 -11.56 10.00
CA ASP A 378 29.19 -12.80 9.29
C ASP A 378 29.49 -12.58 7.79
N GLY A 379 29.38 -11.33 7.33
CA GLY A 379 29.63 -10.91 5.96
C GLY A 379 28.57 -11.44 4.97
N GLN A 380 27.37 -11.79 5.43
CA GLN A 380 26.31 -12.33 4.58
C GLN A 380 25.39 -11.23 4.07
N LEU A 381 25.15 -11.23 2.75
CA LEU A 381 24.17 -10.36 2.09
C LEU A 381 22.77 -10.99 2.02
N SER A 382 22.68 -12.30 2.25
CA SER A 382 21.43 -13.04 2.28
C SER A 382 21.56 -14.23 3.23
N VAL A 383 20.60 -14.36 4.15
CA VAL A 383 20.52 -15.44 5.14
C VAL A 383 19.16 -16.12 5.02
N VAL A 384 19.17 -17.44 5.08
CA VAL A 384 17.98 -18.27 5.03
C VAL A 384 17.78 -18.98 6.36
N GLY A 385 16.62 -18.76 6.97
CA GLY A 385 16.11 -19.52 8.10
C GLY A 385 14.94 -20.41 7.71
N SER A 386 14.64 -21.42 8.52
CA SER A 386 13.45 -22.26 8.31
C SER A 386 12.87 -22.74 9.64
N ALA A 387 11.55 -22.72 9.76
CA ALA A 387 10.80 -23.30 10.87
C ALA A 387 9.38 -23.64 10.40
N GLY A 388 8.77 -24.69 10.98
CA GLY A 388 7.35 -24.95 10.76
C GLY A 388 6.93 -25.24 9.31
N GLY A 389 7.83 -25.71 8.45
CA GLY A 389 7.53 -25.90 7.02
C GLY A 389 7.60 -24.62 6.19
N TYR A 390 8.09 -23.53 6.76
CA TYR A 390 8.36 -22.27 6.09
C TYR A 390 9.85 -21.99 6.04
N LYS A 391 10.24 -21.27 5.00
CA LYS A 391 11.55 -20.69 4.82
C LYS A 391 11.40 -19.16 4.82
N VAL A 392 12.27 -18.48 5.53
CA VAL A 392 12.40 -17.02 5.49
C VAL A 392 13.78 -16.66 4.97
N THR A 393 13.82 -15.80 3.97
CA THR A 393 15.07 -15.24 3.43
C THR A 393 15.13 -13.78 3.84
N ASN A 394 16.15 -13.37 4.60
CA ASN A 394 16.46 -11.96 4.85
C ASN A 394 17.63 -11.59 3.93
N SER A 395 17.46 -10.54 3.12
CA SER A 395 18.48 -10.08 2.17
C SER A 395 18.69 -8.58 2.30
N ILE A 396 19.94 -8.14 2.31
CA ILE A 396 20.32 -6.73 2.46
C ILE A 396 21.06 -6.21 1.22
N THR A 397 20.84 -4.94 0.89
CA THR A 397 21.43 -4.30 -0.30
C THR A 397 22.96 -4.25 -0.31
N LYS A 398 23.61 -4.08 0.85
CA LYS A 398 25.07 -3.95 0.96
C LYS A 398 25.56 -4.46 2.31
N LEU A 399 26.85 -4.85 2.38
CA LEU A 399 27.52 -5.18 3.62
C LEU A 399 27.93 -3.92 4.37
N SER A 400 28.47 -2.92 3.69
CA SER A 400 28.93 -1.69 4.35
C SER A 400 29.08 -0.55 3.35
N GLY A 401 29.21 0.66 3.88
CA GLY A 401 29.56 1.85 3.12
C GLY A 401 28.36 2.72 2.70
N GLU A 402 28.71 3.87 2.14
CA GLU A 402 27.74 4.88 1.70
C GLU A 402 27.25 4.61 0.27
N THR A 403 26.02 5.03 0.00
CA THR A 403 25.45 5.23 -1.33
C THR A 403 25.23 6.73 -1.50
N ASP A 404 25.96 7.36 -2.43
CA ASP A 404 25.84 8.80 -2.73
C ASP A 404 26.03 9.75 -1.52
N GLY A 405 26.85 9.34 -0.54
CA GLY A 405 27.12 10.12 0.67
C GLY A 405 26.09 9.94 1.80
N ALA A 406 25.16 8.99 1.65
CA ALA A 406 24.20 8.58 2.66
C ALA A 406 24.26 7.05 2.88
N TYR A 407 23.98 6.58 4.10
CA TYR A 407 23.93 5.14 4.38
C TYR A 407 22.50 4.61 4.15
N PHE A 408 22.17 4.28 2.90
CA PHE A 408 20.91 3.61 2.56
C PHE A 408 21.07 2.10 2.52
N TYR A 409 20.22 1.40 3.27
CA TYR A 409 20.13 -0.05 3.28
C TYR A 409 18.69 -0.52 3.08
N GLY A 410 18.49 -1.47 2.18
CA GLY A 410 17.20 -2.12 1.97
C GLY A 410 17.23 -3.57 2.44
N ASN A 411 16.27 -3.96 3.27
CA ASN A 411 16.06 -5.34 3.70
C ASN A 411 14.82 -5.92 3.04
N LEU A 412 15.02 -6.91 2.17
CA LEU A 412 13.94 -7.72 1.63
C LEU A 412 13.83 -9.01 2.45
N ILE A 413 12.69 -9.20 3.10
CA ILE A 413 12.34 -10.41 3.84
C ILE A 413 11.28 -11.17 3.03
N VAL A 414 11.61 -12.38 2.60
CA VAL A 414 10.71 -13.21 1.78
C VAL A 414 10.34 -14.48 2.54
N ILE A 415 9.05 -14.68 2.79
CA ILE A 415 8.49 -15.87 3.41
C ILE A 415 7.97 -16.80 2.32
N GLU A 416 8.46 -18.02 2.25
CA GLU A 416 8.07 -19.03 1.26
C GLU A 416 7.85 -20.41 1.91
N PRO A 417 7.11 -21.33 1.27
CA PRO A 417 7.10 -22.74 1.69
C PRO A 417 8.52 -23.34 1.65
N ALA A 418 8.86 -24.19 2.62
CA ALA A 418 10.18 -24.82 2.76
C ALA A 418 10.48 -25.92 1.74
#